data_AF-A0A7T7BP60-F1
#
_entry.id   AF-A0A7T7BP60-F1
#
_cell.length_a   1.000
_cell.length_b   1.000
_cell.length_c   1.000
_cell.angle_alpha   90.00
_cell.angle_beta   90.00
_cell.angle_gamma   90.00
#
_symmetry.space_group_name_H-M   'P 1'
#
loop_
_entity.id
_entity.type
_entity.pdbx_description
1 polymer ?
#
loop_
_entity_poly.entity_id
_entity_poly.type
_entity_poly.pdbx_seq_one_letter_code
_entity_poly.pdbx_strand_id
1 'polypeptide(L)'
;MSRLRPVSDSLENVGFVSKGDQKLLDHKTQTQYFDKIVDRYMRFCAQHSKDLDAALNSLPTSPSNDATSNPPASRSPLKLHPAQKGVPPPSTELSTLLLSLRKLREAVLATATTIPAEFSQRVHVFSIRLSILAHHPPSYFPSLRYVLDKLHSTSHPLPGAEAMELVTYLILDYACRQGDMIAAFEMRARARKEHSYQSQTVDKVLAALMHDNWVMFWQLHNSVDSHIRAVMNWAADRVRRHALKAVGSAYLSVHISWILGGCTGDEQSWTWQKLVEQEKLRWEREGDRIIIKRLKQRAPPKPEPSGSSA
;
A
#
# COMPACT_ATOMS: atom_id res chain seq x y z
N MET A 1 25.38 40.54 -14.78
CA MET A 1 24.73 39.24 -15.06
C MET A 1 24.09 38.72 -13.77
N SER A 2 22.81 39.02 -13.54
CA SER A 2 22.08 38.51 -12.37
C SER A 2 21.74 37.04 -12.56
N ARG A 3 22.32 36.17 -11.73
CA ARG A 3 21.90 34.77 -11.59
C ARG A 3 20.48 34.77 -11.02
N LEU A 4 19.48 34.47 -11.84
CA LEU A 4 18.11 34.21 -11.37
C LEU A 4 18.18 33.08 -10.33
N ARG A 5 17.80 33.37 -9.08
CA ARG A 5 17.64 32.31 -8.08
C ARG A 5 16.59 31.32 -8.61
N PRO A 6 16.81 30.00 -8.47
CA PRO A 6 15.78 29.05 -8.84
C PRO A 6 14.49 29.38 -8.08
N VAL A 7 13.37 29.45 -8.79
CA VAL A 7 12.04 29.67 -8.22
C VAL A 7 11.82 28.57 -7.18
N SER A 8 11.82 28.94 -5.90
CA SER A 8 11.67 28.00 -4.80
C SER A 8 10.25 27.43 -4.83
N ASP A 9 10.15 26.11 -4.80
CA ASP A 9 8.87 25.40 -4.89
C ASP A 9 7.89 25.90 -3.82
N SER A 10 6.69 26.32 -4.23
CA SER A 10 5.68 26.90 -3.34
C SER A 10 5.28 25.98 -2.20
N LEU A 11 5.40 24.64 -2.34
CA LEU A 11 5.08 23.71 -1.26
C LEU A 11 6.25 23.51 -0.29
N GLU A 12 7.48 23.70 -0.75
CA GLU A 12 8.70 23.50 0.05
C GLU A 12 9.05 24.71 0.93
N ASN A 13 8.57 25.91 0.57
CA ASN A 13 8.81 27.17 1.29
C ASN A 13 8.19 27.23 2.71
N VAL A 14 7.40 26.22 3.06
CA VAL A 14 6.74 26.07 4.36
C VAL A 14 7.44 24.99 5.16
N GLY A 15 7.74 25.26 6.42
CA GLY A 15 8.36 24.38 7.40
C GLY A 15 7.36 23.70 8.33
N PHE A 16 7.88 23.07 9.38
CA PHE A 16 7.10 22.41 10.42
C PHE A 16 6.82 23.36 11.57
N VAL A 17 5.61 23.29 12.14
CA VAL A 17 5.22 24.10 13.29
C VAL A 17 6.02 23.72 14.54
N SER A 18 6.30 22.43 14.72
CA SER A 18 7.14 21.88 15.80
C SER A 18 8.59 22.37 15.74
N LYS A 19 9.02 22.89 14.58
CA LYS A 19 10.35 23.50 14.38
C LYS A 19 10.31 25.03 14.42
N GLY A 20 9.18 25.62 14.81
CA GLY A 20 9.00 27.05 14.98
C GLY A 20 8.53 27.81 13.74
N ASP A 21 8.19 27.13 12.63
CA ASP A 21 7.58 27.84 11.50
C ASP A 21 6.12 28.18 11.80
N GLN A 22 5.77 29.46 11.65
CA GLN A 22 4.44 29.99 11.96
C GLN A 22 3.60 30.29 10.71
N LYS A 23 4.12 30.03 9.50
CA LYS A 23 3.43 30.38 8.24
C LYS A 23 2.07 29.70 8.04
N LEU A 24 1.82 28.55 8.67
CA LEU A 24 0.56 27.79 8.55
C LEU A 24 -0.35 27.92 9.79
N LEU A 25 -0.16 28.92 10.65
CA LEU A 25 -1.03 29.07 11.84
C LEU A 25 -2.38 29.75 11.57
N ASP A 26 -2.54 30.34 10.37
CA ASP A 26 -3.80 30.99 9.98
C ASP A 26 -4.65 30.07 9.09
N HIS A 27 -5.97 30.03 9.34
CA HIS A 27 -6.91 29.17 8.62
C HIS A 27 -6.94 29.48 7.12
N LYS A 28 -6.89 30.75 6.72
CA LYS A 28 -6.92 31.12 5.29
C LYS A 28 -5.68 30.61 4.57
N THR A 29 -4.51 30.74 5.19
CA THR A 29 -3.26 30.21 4.63
C THR A 29 -3.26 28.69 4.58
N GLN A 30 -3.80 28.01 5.59
CA GLN A 30 -3.96 26.55 5.57
C GLN A 30 -4.83 26.08 4.40
N THR A 31 -5.97 26.74 4.17
CA THR A 31 -6.87 26.41 3.05
C THR A 31 -6.17 26.61 1.70
N GLN A 32 -5.49 27.75 1.51
CA GLN A 32 -4.72 27.99 0.28
C GLN A 32 -3.59 26.97 0.08
N TYR A 33 -2.93 26.55 1.16
CA TYR A 33 -1.87 25.54 1.10
C TYR A 33 -2.45 24.16 0.75
N PHE A 34 -3.61 23.81 1.33
CA PHE A 34 -4.34 22.60 1.01
C PHE A 34 -4.76 22.56 -0.46
N ASP A 35 -5.34 23.63 -0.99
CA ASP A 35 -5.73 23.72 -2.40
C ASP A 35 -4.53 23.53 -3.34
N LYS A 36 -3.38 24.13 -3.01
CA LYS A 36 -2.12 23.92 -3.77
C LYS A 36 -1.65 22.47 -3.75
N ILE A 37 -1.81 21.76 -2.63
CA ILE A 37 -1.49 20.33 -2.53
C ILE A 37 -2.44 19.53 -3.43
N VAL A 38 -3.74 19.78 -3.35
CA VAL A 38 -4.76 19.10 -4.15
C VAL A 38 -4.49 19.32 -5.65
N ASP A 39 -4.28 20.56 -6.07
CA ASP A 39 -3.98 20.90 -7.47
C ASP A 39 -2.72 20.19 -7.98
N ARG A 40 -1.68 20.10 -7.13
CA ARG A 40 -0.44 19.42 -7.50
C ARG A 40 -0.63 17.91 -7.58
N TYR A 41 -1.42 17.32 -6.70
CA TYR A 41 -1.81 15.92 -6.77
C TYR A 41 -2.61 15.62 -8.06
N MET A 42 -3.59 16.46 -8.41
CA MET A 42 -4.36 16.29 -9.65
C MET A 42 -3.45 16.39 -10.89
N ARG A 43 -2.48 17.30 -10.88
CA ARG A 43 -1.46 17.41 -11.95
C ARG A 43 -0.58 16.17 -12.02
N PHE A 44 -0.15 15.63 -10.89
CA PHE A 44 0.58 14.36 -10.82
C PHE A 44 -0.24 13.22 -11.43
N CYS A 45 -1.52 13.09 -11.07
CA CYS A 45 -2.41 12.09 -11.66
C CYS A 45 -2.59 12.25 -13.17
N ALA A 46 -2.74 13.49 -13.66
CA ALA A 46 -2.88 13.75 -15.09
C ALA A 46 -1.61 13.38 -15.89
N GLN A 47 -0.43 13.72 -15.34
CA GLN A 47 0.87 13.41 -15.94
C GLN A 47 1.14 11.91 -16.01
N HIS A 48 0.72 11.16 -14.99
CA HIS A 48 0.89 9.72 -14.87
C HIS A 48 -0.38 8.93 -15.21
N SER A 49 -1.29 9.49 -16.01
CA SER A 49 -2.60 8.87 -16.28
C SER A 49 -2.52 7.46 -16.90
N LYS A 50 -1.41 7.13 -17.58
CA LYS A 50 -1.19 5.81 -18.20
C LYS A 50 -0.52 4.80 -17.26
N ASP A 51 0.23 5.27 -16.27
CA ASP A 51 1.09 4.48 -15.39
C ASP A 51 0.92 4.87 -13.93
N LEU A 52 -0.28 5.31 -13.55
CA LEU A 52 -0.56 5.94 -12.25
C LEU A 52 -0.19 5.02 -11.08
N ASP A 53 -0.53 3.74 -11.18
CA ASP A 53 -0.18 2.75 -10.14
C ASP A 53 1.33 2.61 -9.98
N ALA A 54 2.10 2.62 -11.08
CA ALA A 54 3.56 2.57 -11.01
C ALA A 54 4.15 3.85 -10.42
N ALA A 55 3.57 5.01 -10.76
CA ALA A 55 3.96 6.30 -10.22
C ALA A 55 3.67 6.40 -8.71
N LEU A 56 2.52 5.91 -8.25
CA LEU A 56 2.16 5.87 -6.84
C LEU A 56 3.03 4.88 -6.03
N ASN A 57 3.42 3.78 -6.66
CA ASN A 57 4.33 2.77 -6.09
C ASN A 57 5.81 3.15 -6.17
N SER A 58 6.15 4.34 -6.67
CA SER A 58 7.54 4.76 -6.89
C SER A 58 8.29 5.19 -5.61
N LEU A 59 7.59 5.29 -4.48
CA LEU A 59 8.22 5.66 -3.21
C LEU A 59 9.26 4.63 -2.76
N PRO A 60 10.35 5.08 -2.11
CA PRO A 60 11.34 4.16 -1.59
C PRO A 60 10.74 3.30 -0.48
N THR A 61 11.01 2.00 -0.54
CA THR A 61 10.61 1.02 0.47
C THR A 61 11.48 1.04 1.73
N SER A 62 12.64 1.72 1.69
CA SER A 62 13.53 1.84 2.86
C SER A 62 13.11 3.01 3.76
N PRO A 63 12.96 2.79 5.09
CA PRO A 63 12.67 3.85 6.06
C PRO A 63 13.70 4.99 6.08
N SER A 64 14.96 4.71 5.72
CA SER A 64 16.05 5.70 5.68
C SER A 64 15.85 6.76 4.59
N ASN A 65 15.09 6.44 3.55
CA ASN A 65 14.87 7.29 2.38
C ASN A 65 13.48 7.94 2.43
N ASP A 66 12.72 7.72 3.50
CA ASP A 66 11.39 8.27 3.68
C ASP A 66 11.49 9.78 3.96
N ALA A 67 11.03 10.59 3.01
CA ALA A 67 11.00 12.04 3.13
C ALA A 67 10.09 12.54 4.27
N THR A 68 9.18 11.70 4.74
CA THR A 68 8.27 11.99 5.86
C THR A 68 8.77 11.45 7.19
N SER A 69 10.00 10.91 7.29
CA SER A 69 10.59 10.49 8.57
C SER A 69 10.91 11.69 9.48
N ASN A 70 11.22 11.44 10.75
CA ASN A 70 11.72 12.46 11.69
C ASN A 70 13.07 12.02 12.28
N PRO A 71 14.19 12.68 11.92
CA PRO A 71 14.31 13.81 11.01
C PRO A 71 13.97 13.44 9.55
N PRO A 72 13.48 14.38 8.73
CA PRO A 72 13.25 14.13 7.30
C PRO A 72 14.55 13.70 6.63
N ALA A 73 14.50 12.69 5.78
CA ALA A 73 15.67 12.26 5.02
C ALA A 73 16.23 13.44 4.20
N SER A 74 17.53 13.69 4.33
CA SER A 74 18.23 14.71 3.56
C SER A 74 18.20 14.32 2.08
N ARG A 75 17.43 15.08 1.29
CA ARG A 75 17.38 14.91 -0.16
C ARG A 75 18.67 15.44 -0.76
N SER A 76 19.66 14.58 -0.94
CA SER A 76 20.74 14.88 -1.89
C SER A 76 20.11 14.94 -3.28
N PRO A 77 20.28 16.03 -4.05
CA PRO A 77 19.79 16.05 -5.42
C PRO A 77 20.50 14.91 -6.16
N LEU A 78 19.73 13.88 -6.54
CA LEU A 78 20.20 12.87 -7.48
C LEU A 78 20.77 13.63 -8.68
N LYS A 79 22.02 13.33 -9.05
CA LYS A 79 22.66 13.87 -10.25
C LYS A 79 21.83 13.45 -11.46
N LEU A 80 20.83 14.25 -11.82
CA LEU A 80 20.05 14.06 -13.03
C LEU A 80 20.96 14.27 -14.23
N HIS A 81 20.97 13.31 -15.14
CA HIS A 81 21.59 13.49 -16.45
C HIS A 81 20.94 14.68 -17.17
N PRO A 82 21.67 15.51 -17.94
CA PRO A 82 21.19 16.81 -18.44
C PRO A 82 20.01 16.76 -19.43
N ALA A 83 19.46 15.58 -19.75
CA ALA A 83 18.45 15.39 -20.79
C ALA A 83 16.99 15.45 -20.30
N GLN A 84 16.72 15.54 -18.98
CA GLN A 84 15.36 15.68 -18.42
C GLN A 84 15.23 16.97 -17.61
N LYS A 85 15.33 18.12 -18.29
CA LYS A 85 15.00 19.41 -17.69
C LYS A 85 13.50 19.66 -17.86
N GLY A 86 12.70 19.37 -16.84
CA GLY A 86 11.33 19.90 -16.79
C GLY A 86 10.38 19.23 -15.80
N VAL A 87 10.47 17.91 -15.63
CA VAL A 87 9.54 17.16 -14.77
C VAL A 87 10.32 16.38 -13.70
N PRO A 88 10.10 16.67 -12.41
CA PRO A 88 10.69 15.90 -11.32
C PRO A 88 10.19 14.44 -11.36
N PRO A 89 11.02 13.47 -10.92
CA PRO A 89 10.62 12.07 -10.93
C PRO A 89 9.42 11.82 -10.00
N PRO A 90 8.57 10.81 -10.29
CA PRO A 90 7.31 10.61 -9.58
C PRO A 90 7.48 10.44 -8.08
N SER A 91 8.55 9.76 -7.67
CA SER A 91 8.89 9.50 -6.27
C SER A 91 9.22 10.78 -5.50
N THR A 92 9.89 11.74 -6.15
CA THR A 92 10.21 13.05 -5.57
C THR A 92 8.94 13.88 -5.41
N GLU A 93 8.08 13.92 -6.43
CA GLU A 93 6.80 14.64 -6.36
C GLU A 93 5.89 14.09 -5.27
N LEU A 94 5.72 12.77 -5.25
CA LEU A 94 4.88 12.10 -4.24
C LEU A 94 5.44 12.30 -2.83
N SER A 95 6.76 12.23 -2.66
CA SER A 95 7.42 12.57 -1.40
C SER A 95 7.17 14.02 -0.98
N THR A 96 7.18 14.97 -1.92
CA THR A 96 6.87 16.38 -1.64
C THR A 96 5.40 16.56 -1.23
N LEU A 97 4.46 15.88 -1.90
CA LEU A 97 3.05 15.89 -1.54
C LEU A 97 2.81 15.36 -0.12
N LEU A 98 3.34 14.18 0.21
CA LEU A 98 3.19 13.58 1.53
C LEU A 98 3.84 14.42 2.64
N LEU A 99 5.02 14.99 2.38
CA LEU A 99 5.71 15.87 3.32
C LEU A 99 4.91 17.17 3.55
N SER A 100 4.34 17.74 2.48
CA SER A 100 3.50 18.94 2.57
C SER A 100 2.22 18.66 3.36
N LEU A 101 1.59 17.52 3.12
CA LEU A 101 0.45 17.06 3.93
C LEU A 101 0.82 16.84 5.39
N ARG A 102 2.01 16.30 5.68
CA ARG A 102 2.49 16.17 7.05
C ARG A 102 2.60 17.54 7.74
N LYS A 103 3.22 18.53 7.07
CA LYS A 103 3.32 19.90 7.58
C LYS A 103 1.94 20.52 7.84
N LEU A 104 1.02 20.35 6.89
CA LEU A 104 -0.35 20.85 7.03
C LEU A 104 -1.10 20.18 8.19
N ARG A 105 -1.03 18.85 8.32
CA ARG A 105 -1.66 18.12 9.45
C ARG A 105 -1.14 18.60 10.80
N GLU A 106 0.16 18.85 10.90
CA GLU A 106 0.76 19.36 12.14
C GLU A 106 0.28 20.78 12.46
N ALA A 107 0.17 21.64 11.46
CA ALA A 107 -0.37 22.99 11.64
C ALA A 107 -1.86 22.99 12.02
N VAL A 108 -2.66 22.13 11.39
CA VAL A 108 -4.07 21.88 11.72
C VAL A 108 -4.22 21.39 13.16
N LEU A 109 -3.35 20.49 13.62
CA LEU A 109 -3.33 20.04 15.01
C LEU A 109 -2.96 21.17 15.98
N ALA A 110 -1.96 21.98 15.66
CA ALA A 110 -1.54 23.12 16.49
C ALA A 110 -2.62 24.21 16.60
N THR A 111 -3.53 24.28 15.63
CA THR A 111 -4.60 25.28 15.54
C THR A 111 -5.99 24.67 15.74
N ALA A 112 -6.08 23.46 16.30
CA ALA A 112 -7.32 22.70 16.40
C ALA A 112 -8.45 23.41 17.18
N THR A 113 -8.12 24.39 18.03
CA THR A 113 -9.11 25.19 18.78
C THR A 113 -9.70 26.34 17.97
N THR A 114 -9.01 26.82 16.93
CA THR A 114 -9.40 28.01 16.16
C THR A 114 -9.98 27.67 14.79
N ILE A 115 -9.59 26.53 14.21
CA ILE A 115 -10.04 26.12 12.88
C ILE A 115 -11.33 25.29 12.94
N PRO A 116 -12.17 25.33 11.89
CA PRO A 116 -13.35 24.47 11.80
C PRO A 116 -12.98 22.98 11.77
N ALA A 117 -13.71 22.16 12.54
CA ALA A 117 -13.51 20.71 12.58
C ALA A 117 -13.66 20.05 11.20
N GLU A 118 -14.61 20.50 10.39
CA GLU A 118 -14.87 19.99 9.03
C GLU A 118 -13.66 20.18 8.11
N PHE A 119 -12.94 21.30 8.24
CA PHE A 119 -11.71 21.52 7.47
C PHE A 119 -10.61 20.54 7.89
N SER A 120 -10.44 20.34 9.20
CA SER A 120 -9.50 19.34 9.73
C SER A 120 -9.82 17.94 9.20
N GLN A 121 -11.10 17.54 9.27
CA GLN A 121 -11.58 16.26 8.73
C GLN A 121 -11.24 16.11 7.24
N ARG A 122 -11.55 17.12 6.41
CA ARG A 122 -11.25 17.10 4.96
C ARG A 122 -9.76 16.93 4.67
N VAL A 123 -8.89 17.64 5.40
CA VAL A 123 -7.43 17.51 5.26
C VAL A 123 -6.97 16.10 5.59
N HIS A 124 -7.45 15.53 6.71
CA HIS A 124 -7.05 14.19 7.12
C HIS A 124 -7.61 13.10 6.19
N VAL A 125 -8.87 13.18 5.76
CA VAL A 125 -9.48 12.24 4.80
C VAL A 125 -8.70 12.23 3.49
N PHE A 126 -8.38 13.40 2.94
CA PHE A 126 -7.55 13.50 1.74
C PHE A 126 -6.16 12.91 1.97
N SER A 127 -5.53 13.23 3.11
CA SER A 127 -4.22 12.68 3.47
C SER A 127 -4.25 11.16 3.58
N ILE A 128 -5.32 10.56 4.12
CA ILE A 128 -5.48 9.11 4.25
C ILE A 128 -5.59 8.47 2.87
N ARG A 129 -6.52 8.93 2.02
CA ARG A 129 -6.74 8.36 0.68
C ARG A 129 -5.47 8.40 -0.17
N LEU A 130 -4.79 9.54 -0.23
CA LEU A 130 -3.52 9.67 -0.96
C LEU A 130 -2.44 8.75 -0.40
N SER A 131 -2.28 8.72 0.92
CA SER A 131 -1.21 7.92 1.55
C SER A 131 -1.45 6.42 1.45
N ILE A 132 -2.72 5.97 1.39
CA ILE A 132 -3.07 4.57 1.12
C ILE A 132 -2.68 4.19 -0.30
N LEU A 133 -3.05 5.01 -1.29
CA LEU A 133 -2.69 4.79 -2.70
C LEU A 133 -1.16 4.83 -2.91
N ALA A 134 -0.46 5.68 -2.17
CA ALA A 134 1.00 5.75 -2.16
C ALA A 134 1.68 4.62 -1.37
N HIS A 135 0.92 3.66 -0.82
CA HIS A 135 1.43 2.59 0.04
C HIS A 135 2.34 3.10 1.17
N HIS A 136 1.91 4.17 1.86
CA HIS A 136 2.70 4.85 2.88
C HIS A 136 2.01 4.85 4.28
N PRO A 137 2.22 3.78 5.08
CA PRO A 137 1.60 3.63 6.41
C PRO A 137 1.87 4.75 7.42
N PRO A 138 3.10 5.30 7.53
CA PRO A 138 3.36 6.36 8.49
C PRO A 138 2.52 7.63 8.25
N SER A 139 2.08 7.87 7.01
CA SER A 139 1.25 9.03 6.70
C SER A 139 -0.25 8.79 6.93
N TYR A 140 -0.82 7.64 6.56
CA TYR A 140 -2.25 7.41 6.75
C TYR A 140 -2.63 6.92 8.15
N PHE A 141 -1.85 6.04 8.79
CA PHE A 141 -2.30 5.34 10.00
C PHE A 141 -2.56 6.28 11.19
N PRO A 142 -1.69 7.27 11.49
CA PRO A 142 -1.97 8.25 12.53
C PRO A 142 -3.19 9.11 12.21
N SER A 143 -3.38 9.48 10.94
CA SER A 143 -4.55 10.26 10.51
C SER A 143 -5.84 9.46 10.65
N LEU A 144 -5.86 8.18 10.27
CA LEU A 144 -7.02 7.29 10.42
C LEU A 144 -7.48 7.25 11.88
N ARG A 145 -6.54 6.97 12.78
CA ARG A 145 -6.83 6.92 14.22
C ARG A 145 -7.30 8.26 14.75
N TYR A 146 -6.61 9.35 14.41
CA TYR A 146 -7.01 10.68 14.88
C TYR A 146 -8.42 11.07 14.40
N VAL A 147 -8.74 10.77 13.14
CA VAL A 147 -10.06 11.07 12.58
C VAL A 147 -11.14 10.29 13.30
N LEU A 148 -10.96 8.98 13.48
CA LEU A 148 -11.98 8.11 14.11
C LEU A 148 -12.08 8.31 15.63
N ASP A 149 -10.96 8.53 16.33
CA ASP A 149 -10.93 8.63 17.79
C ASP A 149 -11.23 10.05 18.31
N LYS A 150 -10.93 11.10 17.52
CA LYS A 150 -10.97 12.51 17.98
C LYS A 150 -11.82 13.43 17.13
N LEU A 151 -11.75 13.33 15.79
CA LEU A 151 -12.49 14.26 14.92
C LEU A 151 -13.92 13.81 14.64
N HIS A 152 -14.19 12.51 14.65
CA HIS A 152 -15.54 11.96 14.55
C HIS A 152 -16.24 12.09 15.91
N SER A 153 -16.99 13.18 16.09
CA SER A 153 -17.69 13.48 17.33
C SER A 153 -19.18 13.70 17.06
N THR A 154 -20.02 13.59 18.09
CA THR A 154 -21.46 13.85 17.98
C THR A 154 -21.75 15.28 17.48
N SER A 155 -20.90 16.24 17.81
CA SER A 155 -21.05 17.65 17.40
C SER A 155 -20.63 17.90 15.95
N HIS A 156 -19.66 17.14 15.45
CA HIS A 156 -19.16 17.23 14.07
C HIS A 156 -19.00 15.82 13.49
N PRO A 157 -20.11 15.14 13.17
CA PRO A 157 -20.04 13.78 12.64
C PRO A 157 -19.47 13.80 11.23
N LEU A 158 -18.65 12.80 10.92
CA LEU A 158 -18.24 12.54 9.54
C LEU A 158 -19.45 12.08 8.73
N PRO A 159 -19.47 12.35 7.42
CA PRO A 159 -20.44 11.73 6.53
C PRO A 159 -20.41 10.21 6.68
N GLY A 160 -21.58 9.56 6.78
CA GLY A 160 -21.68 8.13 7.07
C GLY A 160 -20.87 7.25 6.11
N ALA A 161 -20.88 7.59 4.81
CA ALA A 161 -20.10 6.88 3.81
C ALA A 161 -18.58 6.99 4.06
N GLU A 162 -18.08 8.18 4.41
CA GLU A 162 -16.65 8.38 4.70
C GLU A 162 -16.25 7.70 6.01
N ALA A 163 -17.10 7.76 7.04
CA ALA A 163 -16.84 7.05 8.29
C ALA A 163 -16.72 5.53 8.06
N MET A 164 -17.64 4.94 7.28
CA MET A 164 -17.60 3.52 6.91
C MET A 164 -16.35 3.18 6.10
N GLU A 165 -15.95 4.04 5.16
CA GLU A 165 -14.74 3.90 4.36
C GLU A 165 -13.48 3.86 5.25
N LEU A 166 -13.32 4.85 6.14
CA LEU A 166 -12.15 4.92 7.02
C LEU A 166 -12.07 3.76 8.01
N VAL A 167 -13.21 3.34 8.58
CA VAL A 167 -13.29 2.15 9.44
C VAL A 167 -12.89 0.91 8.66
N THR A 168 -13.33 0.78 7.40
CA THR A 168 -12.95 -0.32 6.51
C THR A 168 -11.42 -0.37 6.33
N TYR A 169 -10.79 0.76 6.03
CA TYR A 169 -9.33 0.83 5.89
C TYR A 169 -8.61 0.47 7.18
N LEU A 170 -9.09 0.91 8.34
CA LEU A 170 -8.45 0.61 9.62
C LEU A 170 -8.54 -0.89 9.96
N ILE A 171 -9.70 -1.52 9.78
CA ILE A 171 -9.88 -2.96 10.01
C ILE A 171 -8.95 -3.78 9.09
N LEU A 172 -8.90 -3.41 7.82
CA LEU A 172 -8.06 -4.09 6.84
C LEU A 172 -6.57 -3.81 7.06
N ASP A 173 -6.18 -2.65 7.59
CA ASP A 173 -4.77 -2.38 7.96
C ASP A 173 -4.30 -3.33 9.07
N TYR A 174 -5.13 -3.55 10.10
CA TYR A 174 -4.83 -4.51 11.16
C TYR A 174 -4.64 -5.93 10.60
N ALA A 175 -5.55 -6.39 9.74
CA ALA A 175 -5.48 -7.73 9.17
C ALA A 175 -4.37 -7.91 8.13
N CYS A 176 -4.27 -7.00 7.17
CA CYS A 176 -3.39 -7.15 6.00
C CYS A 176 -1.95 -6.78 6.34
N ARG A 177 -1.73 -5.55 6.84
CA ARG A 177 -0.39 -5.01 7.07
C ARG A 177 0.20 -5.47 8.40
N GLN A 178 -0.56 -5.37 9.49
CA GLN A 178 -0.05 -5.74 10.82
C GLN A 178 -0.12 -7.25 11.06
N GLY A 179 -1.02 -7.96 10.37
CA GLY A 179 -1.25 -9.39 10.61
C GLY A 179 -1.95 -9.67 11.94
N ASP A 180 -2.47 -8.64 12.60
CA ASP A 180 -3.18 -8.75 13.85
C ASP A 180 -4.67 -8.96 13.57
N MET A 181 -5.03 -10.24 13.46
CA MET A 181 -6.40 -10.63 13.18
C MET A 181 -7.32 -10.39 14.37
N ILE A 182 -6.79 -10.45 15.60
CA ILE A 182 -7.57 -10.20 16.82
C ILE A 182 -8.03 -8.75 16.86
N ALA A 183 -7.08 -7.81 16.67
CA ALA A 183 -7.39 -6.39 16.60
C ALA A 183 -8.37 -6.06 15.46
N ALA A 184 -8.23 -6.72 14.30
CA ALA A 184 -9.15 -6.54 13.19
C ALA A 184 -10.59 -6.97 13.54
N PHE A 185 -10.77 -8.13 14.16
CA PHE A 185 -12.09 -8.59 14.61
C PHE A 185 -12.66 -7.75 15.75
N GLU A 186 -11.84 -7.30 16.69
CA GLU A 186 -12.26 -6.42 17.77
C GLU A 186 -12.76 -5.08 17.22
N MET A 187 -11.99 -4.44 16.33
CA MET A 187 -12.38 -3.19 15.69
C MET A 187 -13.66 -3.33 14.86
N ARG A 188 -13.82 -4.44 14.14
CA ARG A 188 -15.06 -4.76 13.42
C ARG A 188 -16.25 -4.91 14.35
N ALA A 189 -16.10 -5.62 15.46
CA ALA A 189 -17.17 -5.81 16.45
C ALA A 189 -17.56 -4.49 17.13
N ARG A 190 -16.56 -3.67 17.47
CA ARG A 190 -16.76 -2.33 18.03
C ARG A 190 -17.52 -1.43 17.05
N ALA A 191 -17.07 -1.35 15.80
CA ALA A 191 -17.71 -0.54 14.78
C ALA A 191 -19.16 -0.97 14.49
N ARG A 192 -19.45 -2.28 14.53
CA ARG A 192 -20.83 -2.81 14.43
C ARG A 192 -21.73 -2.29 15.55
N LYS A 193 -21.21 -2.31 16.78
CA LYS A 193 -21.95 -1.90 17.97
C LYS A 193 -22.17 -0.39 18.02
N GLU A 194 -21.13 0.39 17.71
CA GLU A 194 -21.12 1.84 17.89
C GLU A 194 -21.70 2.60 16.70
N HIS A 195 -21.48 2.09 15.47
CA HIS A 195 -21.81 2.82 14.24
C HIS A 195 -22.69 2.03 13.27
N SER A 196 -23.27 0.89 13.71
CA SER A 196 -24.04 -0.02 12.84
C SER A 196 -23.28 -0.44 11.57
N TYR A 197 -21.95 -0.46 11.63
CA TYR A 197 -21.08 -0.74 10.49
C TYR A 197 -21.27 -2.17 9.97
N GLN A 198 -21.54 -2.32 8.67
CA GLN A 198 -21.60 -3.63 8.02
C GLN A 198 -20.94 -3.58 6.65
N SER A 199 -20.00 -4.51 6.40
CA SER A 199 -19.36 -4.67 5.10
C SER A 199 -19.13 -6.14 4.81
N GLN A 200 -19.84 -6.67 3.81
CA GLN A 200 -19.65 -8.06 3.37
C GLN A 200 -18.25 -8.28 2.80
N THR A 201 -17.66 -7.25 2.19
CA THR A 201 -16.30 -7.30 1.63
C THR A 201 -15.29 -7.54 2.73
N VAL A 202 -15.32 -6.75 3.81
CA VAL A 202 -14.41 -6.92 4.95
C VAL A 202 -14.59 -8.28 5.58
N ASP A 203 -15.83 -8.72 5.78
CA ASP A 203 -16.14 -10.03 6.34
C ASP A 203 -15.49 -11.17 5.53
N LYS A 204 -15.62 -11.12 4.20
CA LYS A 204 -15.04 -12.11 3.29
C LYS A 204 -13.51 -12.03 3.28
N VAL A 205 -12.92 -10.84 3.31
CA VAL A 205 -11.45 -10.67 3.37
C VAL A 205 -10.88 -11.23 4.67
N LEU A 206 -11.50 -10.90 5.82
CA LEU A 206 -11.08 -11.43 7.11
C LEU A 206 -11.21 -12.95 7.17
N ALA A 207 -12.32 -13.51 6.66
CA ALA A 207 -12.50 -14.96 6.58
C ALA A 207 -11.46 -15.62 5.66
N ALA A 208 -11.19 -15.02 4.50
CA ALA A 208 -10.19 -15.53 3.56
C ALA A 208 -8.79 -15.56 4.20
N LEU A 209 -8.42 -14.50 4.92
CA LEU A 209 -7.13 -14.42 5.61
C LEU A 209 -7.04 -15.35 6.82
N MET A 210 -8.13 -15.52 7.59
CA MET A 210 -8.15 -16.40 8.77
C MET A 210 -8.07 -17.89 8.38
N HIS A 211 -8.69 -18.27 7.27
CA HIS A 211 -8.72 -19.65 6.79
C HIS A 211 -7.64 -19.94 5.72
N ASP A 212 -6.70 -19.03 5.50
CA ASP A 212 -5.69 -19.13 4.44
C ASP A 212 -6.27 -19.43 3.05
N ASN A 213 -7.49 -18.96 2.76
CA ASN A 213 -8.14 -19.15 1.47
C ASN A 213 -7.63 -18.11 0.46
N TRP A 214 -6.47 -18.39 -0.14
CA TRP A 214 -5.82 -17.49 -1.10
C TRP A 214 -6.64 -17.28 -2.38
N VAL A 215 -7.43 -18.27 -2.81
CA VAL A 215 -8.28 -18.15 -4.01
C VAL A 215 -9.35 -17.07 -3.78
N MET A 216 -10.05 -17.15 -2.66
CA MET A 216 -11.04 -16.14 -2.29
C MET A 216 -10.40 -14.77 -2.07
N PHE A 217 -9.21 -14.72 -1.48
CA PHE A 217 -8.46 -13.47 -1.32
C PHE A 217 -8.20 -12.76 -2.66
N TRP A 218 -7.72 -13.49 -3.67
CA TRP A 218 -7.43 -12.92 -4.99
C TRP A 218 -8.70 -12.54 -5.76
N GLN A 219 -9.76 -13.34 -5.67
CA GLN A 219 -11.06 -12.99 -6.25
C GLN A 219 -11.60 -11.68 -5.66
N LEU A 220 -11.53 -11.53 -4.33
CA LEU A 220 -11.94 -10.31 -3.66
C LEU A 220 -11.05 -9.13 -4.07
N HIS A 221 -9.73 -9.31 -4.05
CA HIS A 221 -8.75 -8.28 -4.41
C HIS A 221 -9.00 -7.68 -5.80
N ASN A 222 -9.37 -8.52 -6.77
CA ASN A 222 -9.70 -8.08 -8.13
C ASN A 222 -11.08 -7.42 -8.24
N SER A 223 -12.00 -7.70 -7.31
CA SER A 223 -13.37 -7.16 -7.30
C SER A 223 -13.54 -5.84 -6.54
N VAL A 224 -12.62 -5.51 -5.63
CA VAL A 224 -12.71 -4.31 -4.77
C VAL A 224 -12.19 -3.05 -5.46
N ASP A 225 -12.53 -1.91 -4.88
CA ASP A 225 -12.03 -0.58 -5.26
C ASP A 225 -10.52 -0.45 -5.04
N SER A 226 -9.93 0.56 -5.68
CA SER A 226 -8.48 0.78 -5.68
C SER A 226 -7.89 1.01 -4.29
N HIS A 227 -8.61 1.68 -3.39
CA HIS A 227 -8.09 2.00 -2.05
C HIS A 227 -8.09 0.74 -1.16
N ILE A 228 -9.19 -0.02 -1.14
CA ILE A 228 -9.23 -1.30 -0.43
C ILE A 228 -8.17 -2.25 -1.01
N ARG A 229 -8.04 -2.31 -2.34
CA ARG A 229 -7.02 -3.11 -3.01
C ARG A 229 -5.60 -2.72 -2.55
N ALA A 230 -5.33 -1.42 -2.43
CA ALA A 230 -4.04 -0.92 -1.97
C ALA A 230 -3.75 -1.35 -0.51
N VAL A 231 -4.76 -1.39 0.37
CA VAL A 231 -4.59 -1.93 1.73
C VAL A 231 -4.39 -3.46 1.70
N MET A 232 -5.12 -4.17 0.84
CA MET A 232 -4.99 -5.62 0.70
C MET A 232 -3.61 -6.04 0.16
N ASN A 233 -2.96 -5.21 -0.68
CA ASN A 233 -1.62 -5.48 -1.23
C ASN A 233 -0.56 -5.75 -0.15
N TRP A 234 -0.71 -5.24 1.07
CA TRP A 234 0.21 -5.56 2.17
C TRP A 234 0.20 -7.04 2.56
N ALA A 235 -0.93 -7.74 2.38
CA ALA A 235 -1.03 -9.18 2.62
C ALA A 235 -0.69 -10.03 1.40
N ALA A 236 -0.71 -9.45 0.19
CA ALA A 236 -0.56 -10.16 -1.09
C ALA A 236 0.69 -11.06 -1.11
N ASP A 237 1.82 -10.54 -0.66
CA ASP A 237 3.08 -11.27 -0.59
C ASP A 237 3.03 -12.48 0.35
N ARG A 238 2.40 -12.32 1.52
CA ARG A 238 2.23 -13.41 2.50
C ARG A 238 1.29 -14.48 1.96
N VAL A 239 0.18 -14.08 1.36
CA VAL A 239 -0.81 -14.97 0.76
C VAL A 239 -0.21 -15.75 -0.42
N ARG A 240 0.50 -15.07 -1.32
CA ARG A 240 1.21 -15.70 -2.45
C ARG A 240 2.21 -16.75 -1.96
N ARG A 241 3.04 -16.41 -0.98
CA ARG A 241 4.01 -17.35 -0.39
C ARG A 241 3.34 -18.56 0.26
N HIS A 242 2.22 -18.36 0.96
CA HIS A 242 1.47 -19.46 1.54
C HIS A 242 0.95 -20.39 0.44
N ALA A 243 0.32 -19.84 -0.61
CA ALA A 243 -0.18 -20.60 -1.75
C ALA A 243 0.92 -21.43 -2.41
N LEU A 244 2.09 -20.83 -2.70
CA LEU A 244 3.22 -21.54 -3.29
C LEU A 244 3.77 -22.66 -2.39
N LYS A 245 3.80 -22.46 -1.07
CA LYS A 245 4.18 -23.51 -0.12
C LYS A 245 3.18 -24.67 -0.12
N ALA A 246 1.88 -24.36 -0.10
CA ALA A 246 0.82 -25.37 -0.17
C ALA A 246 0.95 -26.19 -1.46
N VAL A 247 1.10 -25.52 -2.61
CA VAL A 247 1.30 -26.15 -3.92
C VAL A 247 2.57 -27.01 -3.94
N GLY A 248 3.67 -26.48 -3.40
CA GLY A 248 4.94 -27.19 -3.28
C GLY A 248 4.88 -28.48 -2.43
N SER A 249 3.94 -28.52 -1.48
CA SER A 249 3.73 -29.68 -0.64
C SER A 249 2.81 -30.72 -1.27
N ALA A 250 1.75 -30.28 -1.97
CA ALA A 250 0.64 -31.13 -2.40
C ALA A 250 0.81 -31.68 -3.83
N TYR A 251 1.55 -31.02 -4.71
CA TYR A 251 1.62 -31.40 -6.13
C TYR A 251 3.02 -31.87 -6.55
N LEU A 252 3.06 -32.81 -7.50
CA LEU A 252 4.30 -33.26 -8.16
C LEU A 252 4.63 -32.41 -9.39
N SER A 253 3.61 -32.09 -10.21
CA SER A 253 3.72 -31.18 -11.34
C SER A 253 2.41 -30.42 -11.55
N VAL A 254 2.48 -29.18 -12.04
CA VAL A 254 1.32 -28.32 -12.28
C VAL A 254 1.54 -27.46 -13.53
N HIS A 255 0.45 -27.09 -14.22
CA HIS A 255 0.52 -26.18 -15.36
C HIS A 255 0.89 -24.75 -14.92
N ILE A 256 1.71 -24.07 -15.73
CA ILE A 256 2.20 -22.72 -15.42
C ILE A 256 1.07 -21.69 -15.21
N SER A 257 0.04 -21.71 -16.05
CA SER A 257 -1.08 -20.76 -15.94
C SER A 257 -1.83 -20.88 -14.62
N TRP A 258 -1.98 -22.11 -14.10
CA TRP A 258 -2.65 -22.34 -12.83
C TRP A 258 -1.85 -21.78 -11.65
N ILE A 259 -0.51 -21.84 -11.70
CA ILE A 259 0.33 -21.25 -10.66
C ILE A 259 0.26 -19.73 -10.74
N LEU A 260 0.39 -19.14 -11.93
CA LEU A 260 0.32 -17.70 -12.12
C LEU A 260 -1.06 -17.18 -11.68
N GLY A 261 -2.15 -17.58 -12.34
CA GLY A 261 -3.49 -17.08 -11.99
C GLY A 261 -3.92 -17.44 -10.57
N GLY A 262 -3.68 -18.68 -10.15
CA GLY A 262 -4.17 -19.18 -8.86
C GLY A 262 -3.38 -18.70 -7.64
N CYS A 263 -2.05 -18.53 -7.75
CA CYS A 263 -1.20 -18.18 -6.61
C CYS A 263 -0.84 -16.70 -6.55
N THR A 264 -0.74 -16.01 -7.70
CA THR A 264 -0.36 -14.59 -7.75
C THR A 264 -1.54 -13.64 -7.95
N GLY A 265 -2.72 -14.17 -8.30
CA GLY A 265 -3.97 -13.42 -8.44
C GLY A 265 -4.08 -12.55 -9.71
N ASP A 266 -3.00 -12.47 -10.48
CA ASP A 266 -2.90 -11.68 -11.70
C ASP A 266 -1.97 -12.41 -12.69
N GLU A 267 -2.55 -12.86 -13.81
CA GLU A 267 -1.84 -13.57 -14.87
C GLU A 267 -1.03 -12.64 -15.78
N GLN A 268 -1.40 -11.35 -15.82
CA GLN A 268 -0.85 -10.38 -16.75
C GLN A 268 0.39 -9.68 -16.19
N SER A 269 0.45 -9.40 -14.89
CA SER A 269 1.61 -8.75 -14.28
C SER A 269 2.76 -9.73 -13.95
N TRP A 270 2.41 -10.98 -13.63
CA TRP A 270 3.36 -12.00 -13.21
C TRP A 270 3.83 -12.88 -14.35
N THR A 271 5.13 -12.88 -14.59
CA THR A 271 5.78 -13.90 -15.41
C THR A 271 6.43 -14.94 -14.51
N TRP A 272 6.57 -16.17 -15.00
CA TRP A 272 7.25 -17.24 -14.27
C TRP A 272 8.67 -16.84 -13.85
N GLN A 273 9.41 -16.13 -14.70
CA GLN A 273 10.76 -15.64 -14.39
C GLN A 273 10.75 -14.69 -13.18
N LYS A 274 9.87 -13.68 -13.19
CA LYS A 274 9.69 -12.76 -12.05
C LYS A 274 9.35 -13.51 -10.77
N LEU A 275 8.45 -14.51 -10.86
CA LEU A 275 8.04 -15.32 -9.70
C LEU A 275 9.21 -16.12 -9.12
N VAL A 276 10.02 -16.74 -9.99
CA VAL A 276 11.22 -17.49 -9.57
C VAL A 276 12.26 -16.57 -8.93
N GLU A 277 12.51 -15.39 -9.51
CA GLU A 277 13.46 -14.42 -8.97
C GLU A 277 13.01 -13.88 -7.60
N GLN A 278 11.73 -13.50 -7.49
CA GLN A 278 11.20 -12.87 -6.29
C GLN A 278 11.02 -13.85 -5.13
N GLU A 279 10.50 -15.04 -5.40
CA GLU A 279 10.23 -16.06 -4.36
C GLU A 279 11.35 -17.10 -4.23
N LYS A 280 12.40 -17.00 -5.06
CA LYS A 280 13.58 -17.89 -5.07
C LYS A 280 13.19 -19.37 -5.20
N LEU A 281 12.24 -19.64 -6.09
CA LEU A 281 11.72 -20.99 -6.32
C LEU A 281 12.78 -21.86 -7.01
N ARG A 282 12.90 -23.12 -6.57
CA ARG A 282 13.81 -24.12 -7.15
C ARG A 282 13.09 -25.15 -8.03
N TRP A 283 11.88 -24.81 -8.51
CA TRP A 283 11.09 -25.72 -9.34
C TRP A 283 11.56 -25.69 -10.79
N GLU A 284 11.56 -26.84 -11.45
CA GLU A 284 12.02 -26.97 -12.83
C GLU A 284 10.85 -26.70 -13.79
N ARG A 285 11.13 -26.06 -14.93
CA ARG A 285 10.15 -25.84 -15.99
C ARG A 285 10.40 -26.80 -17.14
N GLU A 286 9.38 -27.57 -17.52
CA GLU A 286 9.37 -28.44 -18.69
C GLU A 286 8.21 -28.01 -19.60
N GLY A 287 8.52 -27.18 -20.60
CA GLY A 287 7.51 -26.56 -21.46
C GLY A 287 6.52 -25.70 -20.65
N ASP A 288 5.25 -26.10 -20.67
CA ASP A 288 4.15 -25.42 -19.95
C ASP A 288 3.84 -26.04 -18.57
N ARG A 289 4.60 -27.06 -18.17
CA ARG A 289 4.45 -27.70 -16.85
C ARG A 289 5.64 -27.37 -15.97
N ILE A 290 5.34 -27.12 -14.71
CA ILE A 290 6.33 -26.93 -13.64
C ILE A 290 6.42 -28.24 -12.86
N ILE A 291 7.63 -28.77 -12.75
CA ILE A 291 7.96 -29.96 -11.97
C ILE A 291 8.42 -29.48 -10.59
N ILE A 292 7.60 -29.80 -9.59
CA ILE A 292 7.80 -29.40 -8.20
C ILE A 292 8.64 -30.47 -7.47
N LYS A 293 8.30 -31.75 -7.67
CA LYS A 293 9.02 -32.89 -7.10
C LYS A 293 9.07 -34.01 -8.13
N ARG A 294 10.28 -34.55 -8.38
CA ARG A 294 10.45 -35.78 -9.15
C ARG A 294 10.24 -36.98 -8.22
N LEU A 295 9.40 -37.92 -8.63
CA LEU A 295 9.31 -39.22 -7.99
C LEU A 295 10.66 -39.92 -8.14
N LYS A 296 11.25 -40.35 -7.02
CA LYS A 296 12.48 -41.15 -7.05
C LYS A 296 12.13 -42.47 -7.73
N GLN A 297 12.67 -42.72 -8.93
CA GLN A 297 12.45 -43.99 -9.62
C GLN A 297 12.92 -45.14 -8.71
N ARG A 298 12.05 -46.12 -8.48
CA ARG A 298 12.39 -47.35 -7.75
C ARG A 298 13.40 -48.10 -8.63
N ALA A 299 14.58 -48.41 -8.08
CA ALA A 299 15.63 -49.11 -8.82
C ALA A 299 15.05 -50.39 -9.46
N PRO A 300 15.42 -50.73 -10.71
CA PRO A 300 14.95 -51.95 -11.34
C PRO A 300 15.37 -53.17 -10.49
N PRO A 301 14.52 -54.21 -10.39
CA PRO A 301 14.89 -55.43 -9.67
C PRO A 301 16.19 -55.99 -10.28
N LYS A 302 17.13 -56.37 -9.41
CA LYS A 302 18.39 -57.01 -9.81
C LYS A 302 18.06 -58.21 -10.72
N PRO A 303 18.69 -58.34 -11.90
CA PRO A 303 18.52 -59.55 -12.71
C PRO A 303 18.98 -60.76 -11.91
N GLU A 304 18.16 -61.82 -11.92
CA GLU A 304 18.50 -63.10 -11.30
C GLU A 304 19.79 -63.65 -11.92
N PRO A 305 20.71 -64.21 -11.10
CA PRO A 305 21.91 -64.83 -11.64
C PRO A 305 21.51 -66.02 -12.50
N SER A 306 21.82 -65.93 -13.80
CA SER A 306 21.72 -67.06 -14.73
C SER A 306 22.59 -68.19 -14.21
N GLY A 307 21.96 -69.23 -13.65
CA GLY A 307 22.64 -70.46 -13.26
C GLY A 307 23.34 -71.07 -14.47
N SER A 308 24.67 -71.11 -14.43
CA SER A 308 25.46 -71.90 -15.37
C SER A 308 25.11 -73.36 -15.15
N SER A 309 24.43 -73.96 -16.14
CA SER A 309 24.34 -75.41 -16.24
C SER A 309 25.73 -75.93 -16.65
N ALA A 310 26.30 -76.78 -15.79
CA ALA A 310 27.42 -77.67 -16.10
C ALA A 310 27.03 -79.06 -15.61
#